data_AF-A0A7W0SPE0-F1
#
_entry.id   AF-A0A7W0SPE0-F1
#
_cell.length_a   1.000
_cell.length_b   1.000
_cell.length_c   1.000
_cell.angle_alpha   90.00
_cell.angle_beta   90.00
_cell.angle_gamma   90.00
#
_symmetry.space_group_name_H-M   'P 1'
#
loop_
_entity.id
_entity.type
_entity.pdbx_description
1 polymer ?
#
loop_
_entity_poly.entity_id
_entity_poly.type
_entity_poly.pdbx_seq_one_letter_code
_entity_poly.pdbx_strand_id
1 'polypeptide(L)'
;MDESRNWPARPATMVRVAVVVFVLAWIFGPYELRSAVPVLLVFLIALGLELNFLISALRSTPSPRPDRKPQDVDRERYGYEGETDDLLLVRRDGEEVWIPYSGESSEEIEALIADAGAPREEVDESTFEPEGRRTLAPVRQFLVGLGIICALGLAIWFVESRTGWDSLDGSTRIGAVERFSDEASRIAGKPVSIYCDESRDFVGAVQHADGVAEVGGERAYLTPEICLDLYRLAFEDQVRGSRTGRALAVLAHEAWHLHGVRDEGTAECHALQSGVETGRRLGLSEETARQLMRQQLTENALRAGGSVEYRVPPDCRDGGRLDLDPGSTRFP
;
A
#
# COMPACT_ATOMS: atom_id res chain seq x y z
N MET A 1 -27.72 32.64 1.40
CA MET A 1 -26.31 32.23 1.49
C MET A 1 -26.34 30.76 1.83
N ASP A 2 -25.87 29.93 0.89
CA ASP A 2 -25.94 28.48 0.92
C ASP A 2 -24.80 27.96 1.81
N GLU A 3 -25.12 27.55 3.03
CA GLU A 3 -24.20 26.87 3.93
C GLU A 3 -23.98 25.45 3.41
N SER A 4 -22.87 25.28 2.68
CA SER A 4 -22.36 23.98 2.28
C SER A 4 -22.12 23.12 3.52
N ARG A 5 -23.08 22.23 3.75
CA ARG A 5 -23.09 21.21 4.80
C ARG A 5 -21.93 20.23 4.58
N ASN A 6 -20.73 20.60 5.04
CA ASN A 6 -19.57 19.71 5.13
C ASN A 6 -19.83 18.65 6.20
N TRP A 7 -20.49 17.56 5.81
CA TRP A 7 -20.59 16.38 6.65
C TRP A 7 -19.19 15.79 6.82
N PRO A 8 -18.67 15.57 8.04
CA PRO A 8 -17.38 14.92 8.20
C PRO A 8 -17.46 13.54 7.54
N ALA A 9 -16.63 13.31 6.52
CA ALA A 9 -16.57 12.03 5.84
C ALA A 9 -16.39 10.93 6.90
N ARG A 10 -17.16 9.85 6.78
CA ARG A 10 -17.04 8.72 7.70
C ARG A 10 -15.57 8.26 7.73
N PRO A 11 -15.03 7.83 8.88
CA PRO A 11 -13.62 7.48 9.01
C PRO A 11 -13.15 6.47 7.96
N ALA A 12 -14.00 5.50 7.59
CA ALA A 12 -13.72 4.55 6.51
C ALA A 12 -13.54 5.22 5.12
N THR A 13 -14.31 6.26 4.80
CA THR A 13 -14.18 7.00 3.54
C THR A 13 -12.87 7.79 3.51
N MET A 14 -12.47 8.40 4.62
CA MET A 14 -11.18 9.12 4.70
C MET A 14 -10.00 8.18 4.54
N VAL A 15 -10.05 6.99 5.16
CA VAL A 15 -9.03 5.95 4.99
C VAL A 15 -8.93 5.51 3.52
N ARG A 16 -10.06 5.28 2.84
CA ARG A 16 -10.05 4.90 1.41
C ARG A 16 -9.45 5.98 0.53
N VAL A 17 -9.84 7.24 0.75
CA VAL A 17 -9.26 8.38 0.02
C VAL A 17 -7.75 8.45 0.28
N ALA A 18 -7.30 8.27 1.53
CA ALA A 18 -5.88 8.24 1.87
C ALA A 18 -5.14 7.10 1.16
N VAL A 19 -5.70 5.89 1.11
CA VAL A 19 -5.12 4.75 0.36
C VAL A 19 -5.03 5.07 -1.13
N VAL A 20 -6.09 5.60 -1.73
CA VAL A 20 -6.09 5.98 -3.16
C VAL A 20 -5.02 7.02 -3.44
N VAL A 21 -4.97 8.10 -2.64
CA VAL A 21 -3.96 9.16 -2.79
C VAL A 21 -2.56 8.62 -2.59
N PHE A 22 -2.35 7.74 -1.59
CA PHE A 22 -1.06 7.11 -1.36
C PHE A 22 -0.65 6.23 -2.55
N VAL A 23 -1.54 5.39 -3.07
CA VAL A 23 -1.23 4.52 -4.22
C VAL A 23 -0.92 5.36 -5.47
N LEU A 24 -1.67 6.43 -5.73
CA LEU A 24 -1.35 7.34 -6.83
C LEU A 24 0.01 8.01 -6.61
N ALA A 25 0.29 8.50 -5.40
CA ALA A 25 1.60 9.05 -5.06
C ALA A 25 2.70 8.00 -5.15
N TRP A 26 2.44 6.73 -4.86
CA TRP A 26 3.39 5.63 -4.97
C TRP A 26 3.70 5.32 -6.45
N ILE A 27 2.68 5.29 -7.31
CA ILE A 27 2.82 5.06 -8.75
C ILE A 27 3.60 6.20 -9.42
N PHE A 28 3.23 7.44 -9.13
CA PHE A 28 3.78 8.64 -9.80
C PHE A 28 4.93 9.30 -9.03
N GLY A 29 5.28 8.78 -7.87
CA GLY A 29 6.20 9.42 -6.94
C GLY A 29 7.68 9.04 -7.11
N PRO A 30 8.51 9.58 -6.22
CA PRO A 30 9.95 9.38 -6.24
C PRO A 30 10.33 7.91 -5.98
N TYR A 31 11.48 7.47 -6.49
CA TYR A 31 11.92 6.06 -6.41
C TYR A 31 12.05 5.59 -4.95
N GLU A 32 12.47 6.48 -4.06
CA GLU A 32 12.62 6.29 -2.62
C GLU A 32 11.31 5.85 -1.96
N LEU A 33 10.16 6.31 -2.46
CA LEU A 33 8.85 5.90 -1.95
C LEU A 33 8.51 4.46 -2.39
N ARG A 34 8.88 4.09 -3.61
CA ARG A 34 8.65 2.76 -4.18
C ARG A 34 9.57 1.70 -3.59
N SER A 35 10.80 2.06 -3.26
CA SER A 35 11.76 1.16 -2.61
C SER A 35 11.48 0.97 -1.12
N ALA A 36 10.99 2.01 -0.41
CA ALA A 36 10.75 1.93 1.03
C ALA A 36 9.47 1.17 1.42
N VAL A 37 8.42 1.22 0.59
CA VAL A 37 7.12 0.61 0.91
C VAL A 37 6.72 -0.38 -0.18
N PRO A 38 6.77 -1.70 0.10
CA PRO A 38 6.27 -2.70 -0.82
C PRO A 38 4.77 -2.46 -1.09
N VAL A 39 4.38 -2.37 -2.35
CA VAL A 39 2.98 -2.07 -2.70
C VAL A 39 2.00 -3.09 -2.11
N LEU A 40 2.42 -4.36 -2.00
CA LEU A 40 1.63 -5.42 -1.39
C LEU A 40 1.30 -5.11 0.08
N LEU A 41 2.22 -4.49 0.83
CA LEU A 41 1.99 -4.10 2.21
C LEU A 41 0.85 -3.09 2.31
N VAL A 42 0.77 -2.14 1.38
CA VAL A 42 -0.32 -1.14 1.29
C VAL A 42 -1.65 -1.84 1.08
N PHE A 43 -1.71 -2.80 0.16
CA PHE A 43 -2.91 -3.58 -0.12
C PHE A 43 -3.32 -4.47 1.06
N LEU A 44 -2.35 -5.09 1.76
CA LEU A 44 -2.60 -5.89 2.96
C LEU A 44 -3.14 -5.04 4.11
N ILE A 45 -2.58 -3.85 4.33
CA ILE A 45 -3.08 -2.89 5.34
C ILE A 45 -4.50 -2.44 4.97
N ALA A 46 -4.73 -2.07 3.70
CA ALA A 46 -6.05 -1.65 3.25
C ALA A 46 -7.09 -2.77 3.42
N LEU A 47 -6.76 -4.01 3.04
CA LEU A 47 -7.62 -5.16 3.21
C LEU A 47 -7.89 -5.46 4.70
N GLY A 48 -6.85 -5.39 5.54
CA GLY A 48 -6.96 -5.58 6.98
C GLY A 48 -7.88 -4.54 7.64
N LEU A 49 -7.81 -3.28 7.21
CA LEU A 49 -8.71 -2.22 7.68
C LEU A 49 -10.16 -2.46 7.25
N GLU A 50 -10.41 -2.89 6.01
CA GLU A 50 -11.75 -3.25 5.53
C GLU A 50 -12.34 -4.45 6.31
N LEU A 51 -11.53 -5.48 6.58
CA LEU A 51 -11.92 -6.61 7.41
C LEU A 51 -12.22 -6.17 8.85
N ASN A 52 -11.40 -5.28 9.42
CA ASN A 52 -11.63 -4.74 10.76
C ASN A 52 -12.95 -3.96 10.85
N PHE A 53 -13.28 -3.15 9.84
CA PHE A 53 -14.57 -2.46 9.77
C PHE A 53 -15.75 -3.43 9.66
N LEU A 54 -15.62 -4.47 8.84
CA LEU A 54 -16.64 -5.51 8.69
C LEU A 54 -16.86 -6.26 10.02
N ILE A 55 -15.79 -6.75 10.65
CA ILE A 55 -15.86 -7.50 11.91
C ILE A 55 -16.41 -6.62 13.03
N SER A 56 -15.97 -5.37 13.13
CA SER A 56 -16.48 -4.43 14.14
C SER A 56 -17.97 -4.15 13.96
N ALA A 57 -18.44 -4.01 12.72
CA ALA A 57 -19.85 -3.81 12.43
C ALA A 57 -20.69 -5.07 12.69
N LEU A 58 -20.14 -6.28 12.48
CA LEU A 58 -20.80 -7.55 12.79
C LEU A 58 -20.84 -7.85 14.29
N ARG A 59 -19.82 -7.42 15.06
CA ARG A 59 -19.75 -7.58 16.53
C ARG A 59 -20.51 -6.51 17.30
N SER A 60 -20.91 -5.42 16.64
CA SER A 60 -21.73 -4.38 17.25
C SER A 60 -23.11 -4.96 17.60
N THR A 61 -23.30 -5.33 18.87
CA THR A 61 -24.65 -5.54 19.42
C THR A 61 -25.45 -4.25 19.23
N PRO A 62 -26.73 -4.32 18.81
CA PRO A 62 -27.55 -3.12 18.77
C PRO A 62 -27.53 -2.51 20.16
N SER A 63 -26.97 -1.30 20.28
CA SER A 63 -27.09 -0.54 21.52
C SER A 63 -28.59 -0.40 21.78
N PRO A 64 -29.12 -0.81 22.95
CA PRO A 64 -30.49 -0.53 23.30
C PRO A 64 -30.71 0.95 23.03
N ARG A 65 -31.70 1.28 22.19
CA ARG A 65 -32.10 2.67 22.04
C ARG A 65 -32.38 3.16 23.46
N PRO A 66 -31.78 4.27 23.91
CA PRO A 66 -32.17 4.85 25.19
C PRO A 66 -33.67 5.05 25.08
N ASP A 67 -34.40 4.33 25.93
CA ASP A 67 -35.85 4.36 25.88
C ASP A 67 -36.26 5.83 26.00
N ARG A 68 -37.20 6.24 25.15
CA ARG A 68 -37.57 7.66 25.06
C ARG A 68 -38.36 7.95 26.31
N LYS A 69 -37.68 8.34 27.39
CA LYS A 69 -38.32 8.78 28.62
C LYS A 69 -39.39 9.83 28.24
N PRO A 70 -40.55 9.82 28.92
CA PRO A 70 -41.61 10.80 28.68
C PRO A 70 -41.00 12.20 28.66
N GLN A 71 -41.33 13.00 27.63
CA GLN A 71 -40.83 14.37 27.56
C GLN A 71 -41.45 15.19 28.68
N ASP A 72 -40.82 16.29 29.09
CA ASP A 72 -41.31 17.09 30.23
C ASP A 72 -42.76 17.57 30.01
N VAL A 73 -43.15 17.86 28.77
CA VAL A 73 -44.54 18.15 28.38
C VAL A 73 -45.52 16.98 28.61
N ASP A 74 -45.06 15.73 28.44
CA ASP A 74 -45.88 14.55 28.75
C ASP A 74 -45.99 14.34 30.26
N ARG A 75 -44.93 14.68 31.01
CA ARG A 75 -44.93 14.60 32.47
C ARG A 75 -45.88 15.61 33.10
N GLU A 76 -45.87 16.85 32.62
CA GLU A 76 -46.77 17.93 33.05
C GLU A 76 -48.24 17.66 32.65
N ARG A 77 -48.46 17.05 31.47
CA ARG A 77 -49.82 16.81 30.96
C ARG A 77 -50.51 15.61 31.61
N TYR A 78 -49.75 14.56 31.92
CA TYR A 78 -50.29 13.29 32.41
C TYR A 78 -49.96 13.01 33.89
N GLY A 79 -49.32 13.94 34.60
CA GLY A 79 -49.19 13.89 36.06
C GLY A 79 -48.12 12.92 36.59
N TYR A 80 -46.98 12.81 35.90
CA TYR A 80 -45.84 11.97 36.35
C TYR A 80 -44.94 12.68 37.37
N GLU A 81 -45.51 13.52 38.26
CA GLU A 81 -44.78 14.25 39.28
C GLU A 81 -44.92 13.58 40.65
N GLY A 82 -43.83 13.00 41.15
CA GLY A 82 -43.49 13.13 42.58
C GLY A 82 -43.97 12.05 43.56
N GLU A 83 -44.69 11.01 43.15
CA GLU A 83 -44.97 9.87 44.02
C GLU A 83 -44.39 8.61 43.39
N THR A 84 -43.42 8.00 44.08
CA THR A 84 -43.17 6.58 43.89
C THR A 84 -44.49 5.88 44.18
N ASP A 85 -45.10 5.26 43.17
CA ASP A 85 -46.22 4.33 43.37
C ASP A 85 -45.79 3.33 44.44
N ASP A 86 -46.26 3.51 45.68
CA ASP A 86 -46.02 2.56 46.75
C ASP A 86 -46.86 1.33 46.41
N LEU A 87 -46.25 0.37 45.71
CA LEU A 87 -46.92 -0.84 45.26
C LEU A 87 -47.41 -1.62 46.49
N LEU A 88 -48.71 -1.78 46.61
CA LEU A 88 -49.35 -2.49 47.70
C LEU A 88 -49.46 -3.97 47.31
N LEU A 89 -48.76 -4.84 48.04
CA LEU A 89 -48.81 -6.29 47.83
C LEU A 89 -50.08 -6.86 48.46
N VAL A 90 -51.03 -7.28 47.64
CA VAL A 90 -52.27 -7.93 48.11
C VAL A 90 -52.21 -9.42 47.79
N ARG A 91 -52.41 -10.26 48.80
CA ARG A 91 -52.42 -11.72 48.65
C ARG A 91 -53.85 -12.24 48.73
N ARG A 92 -54.37 -12.77 47.62
CA ARG A 92 -55.72 -13.36 47.52
C ARG A 92 -55.61 -14.73 46.86
N ASP A 93 -56.24 -15.74 47.48
CA ASP A 93 -56.30 -17.12 46.98
C ASP A 93 -54.94 -17.78 46.62
N GLY A 94 -53.85 -17.31 47.22
CA GLY A 94 -52.50 -17.86 47.05
C GLY A 94 -51.63 -17.17 46.00
N GLU A 95 -52.15 -16.17 45.27
CA GLU A 95 -51.38 -15.36 44.32
C GLU A 95 -51.04 -13.97 44.89
N GLU A 96 -49.88 -13.47 44.50
CA GLU A 96 -49.35 -12.16 44.90
C GLU A 96 -49.58 -11.15 43.77
N VAL A 97 -50.42 -10.14 44.02
CA VAL A 97 -50.76 -9.10 43.04
C VAL A 97 -50.29 -7.75 43.56
N TRP A 98 -49.53 -7.03 42.73
CA TRP A 98 -49.02 -5.68 43.01
C TRP A 98 -49.98 -4.65 42.41
N ILE A 99 -50.50 -3.76 43.25
CA ILE A 99 -51.44 -2.71 42.82
C ILE A 99 -50.81 -1.34 43.14
N PRO A 100 -50.72 -0.42 42.17
CA PRO A 100 -50.28 0.95 42.46
C PRO A 100 -51.30 1.63 43.39
N TYR A 101 -50.83 2.20 44.50
CA TYR A 101 -51.66 2.88 45.50
C TYR A 101 -51.37 4.38 45.47
N SER A 102 -52.39 5.19 45.19
CA SER A 102 -52.31 6.66 45.09
C SER A 102 -53.17 7.36 46.14
N GLY A 103 -53.40 6.70 47.29
CA GLY A 103 -54.16 7.25 48.41
C GLY A 103 -55.66 6.99 48.36
N GLU A 104 -56.10 5.96 47.62
CA GLU A 104 -57.52 5.61 47.48
C GLU A 104 -58.14 5.10 48.81
N SER A 105 -59.46 5.27 48.93
CA SER A 105 -60.27 4.75 50.04
C SER A 105 -60.47 3.22 49.94
N SER A 106 -60.83 2.56 51.05
CA SER A 106 -60.98 1.09 51.09
C SER A 106 -62.00 0.52 50.09
N GLU A 107 -63.02 1.30 49.72
CA GLU A 107 -64.04 0.92 48.73
C GLU A 107 -63.52 1.06 47.29
N GLU A 108 -62.63 2.03 47.03
CA GLU A 108 -61.97 2.22 45.73
C GLU A 108 -60.91 1.14 45.46
N ILE A 109 -60.19 0.69 46.50
CA ILE A 109 -59.24 -0.43 46.38
C ILE A 109 -59.96 -1.71 45.95
N GLU A 110 -61.15 -1.97 46.48
CA GLU A 110 -61.92 -3.18 46.15
C GLU A 110 -62.43 -3.15 44.70
N ALA A 111 -62.77 -1.96 44.19
CA ALA A 111 -63.11 -1.75 42.78
C ALA A 111 -61.91 -1.94 41.84
N LEU A 112 -60.72 -1.46 42.22
CA LEU A 112 -59.48 -1.68 41.45
C LEU A 112 -59.07 -3.16 41.41
N ILE A 113 -59.27 -3.90 42.51
CA ILE A 113 -59.05 -5.35 42.55
C ILE A 113 -60.02 -6.08 41.61
N ALA A 114 -61.28 -5.64 41.55
CA ALA A 114 -62.27 -6.23 40.64
C ALA A 114 -61.95 -5.96 39.16
N ASP A 115 -61.46 -4.76 38.84
CA ASP A 115 -61.05 -4.38 37.47
C ASP A 115 -59.77 -5.12 37.03
N ALA A 116 -58.81 -5.31 37.95
CA ALA A 116 -57.60 -6.08 37.69
C ALA A 116 -57.87 -7.57 37.41
N GLY A 117 -58.97 -8.12 37.94
CA GLY A 117 -59.41 -9.49 37.68
C GLY A 117 -60.29 -9.65 36.42
N ALA A 118 -60.67 -8.56 35.76
CA ALA A 118 -61.43 -8.64 34.51
C ALA A 118 -60.52 -9.15 33.37
N PRO A 119 -61.00 -10.03 32.48
CA PRO A 119 -60.23 -10.43 31.31
C PRO A 119 -60.00 -9.18 30.45
N ARG A 120 -58.76 -8.67 30.44
CA ARG A 120 -58.36 -7.65 29.48
C ARG A 120 -58.52 -8.23 28.08
N GLU A 121 -59.24 -7.53 27.22
CA GLU A 121 -59.14 -7.79 25.78
C GLU A 121 -57.66 -7.74 25.40
N GLU A 122 -57.12 -8.88 24.97
CA GLU A 122 -55.76 -8.97 24.46
C GLU A 122 -55.65 -8.00 23.28
N VAL A 123 -55.01 -6.85 23.53
CA VAL A 123 -54.64 -5.94 22.45
C VAL A 123 -53.64 -6.73 21.60
N ASP A 124 -54.08 -7.08 20.39
CA ASP A 124 -53.30 -7.80 19.40
C ASP A 124 -52.00 -7.03 19.09
N GLU A 125 -50.92 -7.42 19.78
CA GLU A 125 -49.56 -6.90 19.61
C GLU A 125 -48.95 -7.27 18.25
N SER A 126 -49.70 -7.94 17.36
CA SER A 126 -49.16 -8.48 16.10
C SER A 126 -48.95 -7.47 14.98
N THR A 127 -49.16 -6.16 15.19
CA THR A 127 -48.87 -5.15 14.15
C THR A 127 -47.54 -4.42 14.35
N PHE A 128 -46.49 -5.14 14.75
CA PHE A 128 -45.12 -4.72 14.45
C PHE A 128 -44.62 -5.55 13.27
N GLU A 129 -44.79 -5.02 12.04
CA GLU A 129 -44.02 -5.52 10.92
C GLU A 129 -42.52 -5.40 11.28
N PRO A 130 -41.75 -6.50 11.30
CA PRO A 130 -40.32 -6.38 11.48
C PRO A 130 -39.81 -5.67 10.22
N GLU A 131 -39.32 -4.44 10.36
CA GLU A 131 -38.53 -3.76 9.34
C GLU A 131 -37.26 -4.59 9.06
N GLY A 132 -37.41 -5.65 8.27
CA GLY A 132 -36.36 -6.56 7.81
C GLY A 132 -35.48 -5.91 6.76
N ARG A 133 -34.82 -4.79 7.11
CA ARG A 133 -33.79 -4.15 6.27
C ARG A 133 -32.57 -3.67 7.05
N ARG A 134 -32.26 -4.30 8.18
CA ARG A 134 -31.00 -4.06 8.91
C ARG A 134 -30.08 -5.26 8.83
N THR A 135 -29.22 -5.35 7.81
CA THR A 135 -27.99 -6.19 7.86
C THR A 135 -27.04 -6.01 6.67
N LEU A 136 -27.47 -5.52 5.50
CA LEU A 136 -26.59 -5.47 4.32
C LEU A 136 -25.67 -4.25 4.25
N ALA A 137 -25.88 -3.23 5.07
CA ALA A 137 -25.06 -2.01 5.06
C ALA A 137 -23.56 -2.24 5.30
N PRO A 138 -23.11 -3.04 6.30
CA PRO A 138 -21.69 -3.33 6.51
C PRO A 138 -21.09 -4.17 5.38
N VAL A 139 -21.83 -5.16 4.88
CA VAL A 139 -21.41 -5.98 3.73
C VAL A 139 -21.24 -5.12 2.48
N ARG A 140 -22.18 -4.21 2.21
CA ARG A 140 -22.09 -3.27 1.08
C ARG A 140 -20.88 -2.35 1.22
N GLN A 141 -20.58 -1.87 2.42
CA GLN A 141 -19.39 -1.04 2.65
C GLN A 141 -18.11 -1.82 2.41
N PHE A 142 -18.00 -3.04 2.92
CA PHE A 142 -16.86 -3.92 2.67
C PHE A 142 -16.67 -4.20 1.18
N LEU A 143 -17.74 -4.53 0.45
CA LEU A 143 -17.68 -4.75 -1.00
C LEU A 143 -17.24 -3.52 -1.79
N VAL A 144 -17.63 -2.31 -1.37
CA VAL A 144 -17.11 -1.06 -1.96
C VAL A 144 -15.62 -0.90 -1.70
N GLY A 145 -15.15 -1.21 -0.49
CA GLY A 145 -13.72 -1.16 -0.15
C GLY A 145 -12.91 -2.16 -0.97
N LEU A 146 -13.37 -3.41 -1.04
CA LEU A 146 -12.77 -4.45 -1.87
C LEU A 146 -12.77 -4.06 -3.35
N GLY A 147 -13.87 -3.49 -3.86
CA GLY A 147 -13.95 -2.99 -5.22
C GLY A 147 -12.91 -1.91 -5.54
N ILE A 148 -12.67 -0.98 -4.62
CA ILE A 148 -11.62 0.05 -4.76
C ILE A 148 -10.22 -0.59 -4.77
N ILE A 149 -9.94 -1.51 -3.84
CA ILE A 149 -8.66 -2.24 -3.77
C ILE A 149 -8.42 -2.99 -5.09
N CYS A 150 -9.40 -3.73 -5.58
CA CYS A 150 -9.32 -4.44 -6.86
C CYS A 150 -9.12 -3.48 -8.04
N ALA A 151 -9.84 -2.35 -8.06
CA ALA A 151 -9.69 -1.35 -9.13
C ALA A 151 -8.29 -0.71 -9.13
N LEU A 152 -7.73 -0.41 -7.96
CA LEU A 152 -6.36 0.11 -7.83
C LEU A 152 -5.32 -0.93 -8.25
N GLY A 153 -5.47 -2.19 -7.82
CA GLY A 153 -4.61 -3.29 -8.24
C GLY A 153 -4.64 -3.50 -9.76
N LEU A 154 -5.84 -3.47 -10.35
CA LEU A 154 -6.02 -3.54 -11.80
C LEU A 154 -5.41 -2.33 -12.53
N ALA A 155 -5.51 -1.12 -11.98
CA ALA A 155 -4.92 0.06 -12.57
C ALA A 155 -3.38 -0.03 -12.58
N ILE A 156 -2.77 -0.46 -11.46
CA ILE A 156 -1.31 -0.69 -11.39
C ILE A 156 -0.91 -1.74 -12.42
N TRP A 157 -1.56 -2.91 -12.40
CA TRP A 157 -1.28 -3.99 -13.33
C TRP A 157 -1.44 -3.55 -14.79
N PHE A 158 -2.49 -2.78 -15.11
CA PHE A 158 -2.72 -2.27 -16.45
C PHE A 158 -1.65 -1.27 -16.89
N VAL A 159 -1.21 -0.37 -16.00
CA VAL A 159 -0.13 0.59 -16.31
C VAL A 159 1.19 -0.15 -16.51
N GLU A 160 1.55 -1.06 -15.60
CA GLU A 160 2.81 -1.82 -15.65
C GLU A 160 2.86 -2.72 -16.88
N SER A 161 1.79 -3.46 -17.18
CA SER A 161 1.69 -4.32 -18.37
C SER A 161 1.69 -3.57 -19.70
N ARG A 162 1.37 -2.27 -19.71
CA ARG A 162 1.34 -1.43 -20.92
C ARG A 162 2.57 -0.56 -21.11
N THR A 163 3.33 -0.30 -20.05
CA THR A 163 4.42 0.70 -20.07
C THR A 163 5.76 0.17 -19.54
N GLY A 164 5.74 -1.03 -18.96
CA GLY A 164 6.89 -1.73 -18.40
C GLY A 164 7.61 -2.63 -19.40
N TRP A 165 8.64 -3.33 -18.95
CA TRP A 165 9.41 -4.30 -19.73
C TRP A 165 8.54 -5.37 -20.39
N ASP A 166 7.55 -5.88 -19.67
CA ASP A 166 6.65 -6.94 -20.15
C ASP A 166 5.72 -6.48 -21.28
N SER A 167 5.61 -5.17 -21.52
CA SER A 167 4.83 -4.61 -22.63
C SER A 167 5.53 -4.79 -23.99
N LEU A 168 6.84 -5.05 -23.98
CA LEU A 168 7.63 -5.28 -25.18
C LEU A 168 7.37 -6.68 -25.75
N ASP A 169 7.35 -6.79 -27.08
CA ASP A 169 7.23 -8.09 -27.73
C ASP A 169 8.42 -9.00 -27.40
N GLY A 170 8.19 -10.31 -27.44
CA GLY A 170 9.20 -11.28 -27.02
C GLY A 170 10.49 -11.21 -27.84
N SER A 171 10.41 -10.95 -29.15
CA SER A 171 11.59 -10.79 -30.02
C SER A 171 12.41 -9.56 -29.66
N THR A 172 11.76 -8.44 -29.38
CA THR A 172 12.42 -7.20 -28.93
C THR A 172 13.12 -7.39 -27.59
N ARG A 173 12.48 -8.08 -26.64
CA ARG A 173 13.11 -8.42 -25.35
C ARG A 173 14.35 -9.30 -25.53
N ILE A 174 14.27 -10.32 -26.38
CA ILE A 174 15.43 -11.19 -26.68
C ILE A 174 16.58 -10.38 -27.28
N GLY A 175 16.31 -9.56 -28.31
CA GLY A 175 17.35 -8.73 -28.93
C GLY A 175 17.97 -7.71 -27.98
N ALA A 176 17.17 -7.14 -27.07
CA ALA A 176 17.66 -6.24 -26.03
C ALA A 176 18.55 -6.97 -25.01
N VAL A 177 18.13 -8.14 -24.53
CA VAL A 177 18.90 -8.96 -23.59
C VAL A 177 20.23 -9.43 -24.22
N GLU A 178 20.22 -9.83 -25.49
CA GLU A 178 21.43 -10.15 -26.24
C GLU A 178 22.38 -8.95 -26.29
N ARG A 179 21.85 -7.76 -26.60
CA ARG A 179 22.65 -6.52 -26.63
C ARG A 179 23.28 -6.21 -25.27
N PHE A 180 22.55 -6.40 -24.17
CA PHE A 180 23.09 -6.17 -22.83
C PHE A 180 24.14 -7.22 -22.44
N SER A 181 23.90 -8.48 -22.83
CA SER A 181 24.83 -9.59 -22.60
C SER A 181 26.15 -9.41 -23.35
N ASP A 182 26.11 -8.87 -24.57
CA ASP A 182 27.31 -8.52 -25.33
C ASP A 182 28.14 -7.45 -24.62
N GLU A 183 27.50 -6.40 -24.12
CA GLU A 183 28.21 -5.32 -23.42
C GLU A 183 28.76 -5.78 -22.07
N ALA A 184 27.99 -6.59 -21.32
CA ALA A 184 28.48 -7.22 -20.10
C ALA A 184 29.66 -8.16 -20.38
N SER A 185 29.64 -8.91 -21.49
CA SER A 185 30.73 -9.81 -21.88
C SER A 185 32.03 -9.06 -22.16
N ARG A 186 31.96 -7.83 -22.68
CA ARG A 186 33.15 -6.97 -22.89
C ARG A 186 33.80 -6.58 -21.56
N ILE A 187 33.01 -6.21 -20.56
CA ILE A 187 33.51 -5.86 -19.22
C ILE A 187 34.01 -7.11 -18.50
N ALA A 188 33.22 -8.20 -18.54
CA ALA A 188 33.56 -9.46 -17.89
C ALA A 188 34.83 -10.10 -18.50
N GLY A 189 35.16 -9.78 -19.75
CA GLY A 189 36.29 -10.36 -20.48
C GLY A 189 36.05 -11.81 -20.92
N LYS A 190 34.80 -12.27 -20.87
CA LYS A 190 34.35 -13.64 -21.22
C LYS A 190 32.87 -13.61 -21.60
N PRO A 191 32.36 -14.63 -22.31
CA PRO A 191 30.94 -14.75 -22.59
C PRO A 191 30.13 -14.85 -21.30
N VAL A 192 29.11 -14.01 -21.15
CA VAL A 192 28.17 -14.01 -20.03
C VAL A 192 26.76 -13.72 -20.52
N SER A 193 25.77 -13.98 -19.69
CA SER A 193 24.36 -13.72 -19.98
C SER A 193 23.73 -12.84 -18.91
N ILE A 194 23.08 -11.79 -19.37
CA ILE A 194 22.22 -10.93 -18.56
C ILE A 194 20.79 -11.44 -18.71
N TYR A 195 20.02 -11.44 -17.63
CA TYR A 195 18.61 -11.78 -17.63
C TYR A 195 17.80 -10.64 -17.01
N CYS A 196 16.61 -10.41 -17.54
CA CYS A 196 15.64 -9.51 -16.92
C CYS A 196 14.70 -10.35 -16.06
N ASP A 197 14.72 -10.13 -14.75
CA ASP A 197 13.99 -10.95 -13.78
C ASP A 197 12.52 -10.54 -13.69
N GLU A 198 11.74 -10.95 -14.70
CA GLU A 198 10.32 -10.65 -14.84
C GLU A 198 9.49 -11.15 -13.64
N SER A 199 9.90 -12.29 -13.05
CA SER A 199 9.22 -12.87 -11.88
C SER A 199 9.67 -12.26 -10.55
N ARG A 200 10.75 -11.46 -10.56
CA ARG A 200 11.39 -10.88 -9.36
C ARG A 200 11.83 -11.97 -8.37
N ASP A 201 12.30 -13.10 -8.89
CA ASP A 201 12.76 -14.25 -8.10
C ASP A 201 14.14 -14.01 -7.47
N PHE A 202 14.95 -13.17 -8.11
CA PHE A 202 16.36 -12.94 -7.79
C PHE A 202 16.65 -11.50 -7.36
N VAL A 203 15.94 -10.51 -7.90
CA VAL A 203 16.18 -9.08 -7.65
C VAL A 203 14.92 -8.32 -7.24
N GLY A 204 15.07 -7.10 -6.73
CA GLY A 204 13.95 -6.29 -6.27
C GLY A 204 13.48 -6.66 -4.87
N ALA A 205 12.19 -7.00 -4.68
CA ALA A 205 11.54 -7.02 -3.35
C ALA A 205 12.21 -7.94 -2.31
N VAL A 206 12.92 -9.00 -2.74
CA VAL A 206 13.59 -9.96 -1.85
C VAL A 206 15.01 -9.52 -1.48
N GLN A 207 15.77 -8.96 -2.44
CA GLN A 207 17.17 -8.59 -2.25
C GLN A 207 17.41 -7.09 -2.07
N HIS A 208 16.38 -6.25 -2.28
CA HIS A 208 16.47 -4.79 -2.37
C HIS A 208 17.53 -4.25 -3.34
N ALA A 209 18.03 -5.09 -4.26
CA ALA A 209 19.03 -4.76 -5.26
C ALA A 209 18.38 -4.61 -6.65
N ASP A 210 18.95 -3.71 -7.45
CA ASP A 210 18.56 -3.50 -8.84
C ASP A 210 19.18 -4.53 -9.80
N GLY A 211 20.18 -5.27 -9.32
CA GLY A 211 20.89 -6.33 -10.02
C GLY A 211 21.48 -7.35 -9.03
N VAL A 212 21.83 -8.53 -9.53
CA VAL A 212 22.64 -9.52 -8.82
C VAL A 212 23.41 -10.37 -9.81
N ALA A 213 24.66 -10.70 -9.49
CA ALA A 213 25.53 -11.51 -10.33
C ALA A 213 26.22 -12.63 -9.56
N GLU A 214 26.45 -13.75 -10.23
CA GLU A 214 27.34 -14.79 -9.74
C GLU A 214 28.80 -14.30 -9.85
N VAL A 215 29.49 -14.08 -8.73
CA VAL A 215 30.86 -13.56 -8.78
C VAL A 215 31.81 -14.54 -9.46
N GLY A 216 32.40 -14.13 -10.58
CA GLY A 216 33.22 -14.98 -11.44
C GLY A 216 32.42 -16.02 -12.22
N GLY A 217 31.09 -16.01 -12.14
CA GLY A 217 30.18 -16.87 -12.89
C GLY A 217 29.88 -16.34 -14.28
N GLU A 218 28.73 -16.74 -14.82
CA GLU A 218 28.32 -16.43 -16.20
C GLU A 218 26.93 -15.77 -16.28
N ARG A 219 26.24 -15.59 -15.14
CA ARG A 219 24.86 -15.12 -15.11
C ARG A 219 24.68 -13.95 -14.16
N ALA A 220 23.99 -12.93 -14.63
CA ALA A 220 23.47 -11.86 -13.80
C ALA A 220 22.01 -11.57 -14.13
N TYR A 221 21.27 -11.12 -13.12
CA TYR A 221 19.86 -10.78 -13.21
C TYR A 221 19.70 -9.30 -12.90
N LEU A 222 18.91 -8.60 -13.70
CA LEU A 222 18.56 -7.19 -13.52
C LEU A 222 17.07 -7.05 -13.30
N THR A 223 16.66 -6.00 -12.60
CA THR A 223 15.23 -5.72 -12.44
C THR A 223 14.62 -5.33 -13.79
N PRO A 224 13.32 -5.62 -14.02
CA PRO A 224 12.63 -5.24 -15.25
C PRO A 224 12.73 -3.73 -15.54
N GLU A 225 12.75 -2.89 -14.51
CA GLU A 225 12.90 -1.44 -14.63
C GLU A 225 14.26 -1.03 -15.21
N ILE A 226 15.35 -1.66 -14.77
CA ILE A 226 16.71 -1.42 -15.31
C ILE A 226 16.79 -1.89 -16.76
N CYS A 227 16.29 -3.09 -17.06
CA CYS A 227 16.25 -3.61 -18.43
C CYS A 227 15.49 -2.68 -19.38
N LEU A 228 14.35 -2.14 -18.93
CA LEU A 228 13.56 -1.22 -19.72
C LEU A 228 14.27 0.11 -19.98
N ASP A 229 14.96 0.67 -18.98
CA ASP A 229 15.70 1.92 -19.16
C ASP A 229 16.96 1.72 -20.03
N LEU A 230 17.61 0.56 -19.98
CA LEU A 230 18.66 0.17 -20.93
C LEU A 230 18.11 0.01 -22.36
N TYR A 231 16.94 -0.60 -22.51
CA TYR A 231 16.29 -0.78 -23.82
C TYR A 231 15.93 0.57 -24.44
N ARG A 232 15.31 1.46 -23.65
CA ARG A 232 14.97 2.82 -24.08
C ARG A 232 16.19 3.60 -24.54
N LEU A 233 17.32 3.43 -23.86
CA LEU A 233 18.58 4.00 -24.31
C LEU A 233 19.02 3.39 -25.64
N ALA A 234 19.18 2.06 -25.68
CA ALA A 234 19.87 1.37 -26.77
C ALA A 234 19.06 1.24 -28.07
N PHE A 235 17.73 1.32 -28.00
CA PHE A 235 16.83 1.07 -29.12
C PHE A 235 15.87 2.23 -29.42
N GLU A 236 15.63 3.14 -28.46
CA GLU A 236 14.71 4.28 -28.64
C GLU A 236 15.42 5.65 -28.55
N ASP A 237 16.75 5.67 -28.36
CA ASP A 237 17.55 6.89 -28.17
C ASP A 237 17.02 7.79 -27.03
N GLN A 238 16.36 7.22 -26.03
CA GLN A 238 15.76 7.96 -24.93
C GLN A 238 16.69 8.06 -23.72
N VAL A 239 17.13 9.28 -23.42
CA VAL A 239 17.95 9.59 -22.24
C VAL A 239 17.11 10.24 -21.15
N ARG A 240 17.09 9.64 -19.96
CA ARG A 240 16.27 10.08 -18.80
C ARG A 240 17.11 10.52 -17.61
N GLY A 241 18.24 11.16 -17.89
CA GLY A 241 19.14 11.69 -16.87
C GLY A 241 19.64 10.59 -15.92
N SER A 242 19.47 10.81 -14.61
CA SER A 242 19.94 9.89 -13.56
C SER A 242 19.43 8.46 -13.70
N ARG A 243 18.23 8.24 -14.25
CA ARG A 243 17.71 6.88 -14.48
C ARG A 243 18.54 6.11 -15.51
N THR A 244 18.86 6.74 -16.63
CA THR A 244 19.74 6.15 -17.64
C THR A 244 21.14 5.93 -17.08
N GLY A 245 21.65 6.88 -16.31
CA GLY A 245 22.95 6.74 -15.62
C GLY A 245 22.97 5.54 -14.66
N ARG A 246 21.93 5.39 -13.83
CA ARG A 246 21.79 4.26 -12.90
C ARG A 246 21.72 2.93 -13.64
N ALA A 247 20.92 2.84 -14.70
CA ALA A 247 20.78 1.62 -15.49
C ALA A 247 22.11 1.16 -16.11
N LEU A 248 22.89 2.10 -16.65
CA LEU A 248 24.25 1.84 -17.14
C LEU A 248 25.20 1.40 -16.03
N ALA A 249 25.18 2.09 -14.89
CA ALA A 249 26.03 1.76 -13.75
C ALA A 249 25.72 0.36 -13.21
N VAL A 250 24.44 0.00 -13.06
CA VAL A 250 24.03 -1.34 -12.60
C VAL A 250 24.48 -2.43 -13.59
N LEU A 251 24.25 -2.27 -14.90
CA LEU A 251 24.72 -3.24 -15.90
C LEU A 251 26.24 -3.45 -15.82
N ALA A 252 26.99 -2.35 -15.71
CA ALA A 252 28.45 -2.40 -15.60
C ALA A 252 28.92 -3.02 -14.28
N HIS A 253 28.23 -2.72 -13.18
CA HIS A 253 28.49 -3.25 -11.83
C HIS A 253 28.35 -4.78 -11.82
N GLU A 254 27.21 -5.29 -12.29
CA GLU A 254 27.01 -6.74 -12.36
C GLU A 254 28.02 -7.42 -13.29
N ALA A 255 28.43 -6.74 -14.37
CA ALA A 255 29.47 -7.27 -15.25
C ALA A 255 30.86 -7.36 -14.57
N TRP A 256 31.19 -6.46 -13.63
CA TRP A 256 32.41 -6.56 -12.83
C TRP A 256 32.36 -7.70 -11.81
N HIS A 257 31.19 -7.99 -11.25
CA HIS A 257 31.02 -9.22 -10.48
C HIS A 257 31.25 -10.46 -11.34
N LEU A 258 30.70 -10.50 -12.55
CA LEU A 258 30.94 -11.59 -13.50
C LEU A 258 32.43 -11.73 -13.87
N HIS A 259 33.16 -10.62 -13.94
CA HIS A 259 34.62 -10.62 -14.10
C HIS A 259 35.35 -11.30 -12.91
N GLY A 260 34.75 -11.28 -11.72
CA GLY A 260 35.30 -11.88 -10.51
C GLY A 260 35.57 -10.90 -9.37
N VAL A 261 35.21 -9.62 -9.52
CA VAL A 261 35.32 -8.64 -8.44
C VAL A 261 34.26 -8.97 -7.38
N ARG A 262 34.67 -9.14 -6.12
CA ARG A 262 33.77 -9.49 -5.00
C ARG A 262 33.37 -8.29 -4.14
N ASP A 263 34.19 -7.25 -4.15
CA ASP A 263 34.01 -6.09 -3.30
C ASP A 263 33.07 -5.10 -3.98
N GLU A 264 31.92 -4.81 -3.34
CA GLU A 264 30.85 -3.96 -3.85
C GLU A 264 31.34 -2.54 -4.20
N GLY A 265 32.14 -1.93 -3.33
CA GLY A 265 32.68 -0.58 -3.57
C GLY A 265 33.68 -0.54 -4.73
N THR A 266 34.48 -1.59 -4.90
CA THR A 266 35.39 -1.74 -6.05
C THR A 266 34.61 -2.00 -7.34
N ALA A 267 33.61 -2.88 -7.32
CA ALA A 267 32.74 -3.15 -8.46
C ALA A 267 32.01 -1.87 -8.89
N GLU A 268 31.45 -1.11 -7.94
CA GLU A 268 30.82 0.18 -8.19
C GLU A 268 31.81 1.19 -8.80
N CYS A 269 33.02 1.29 -8.26
CA CYS A 269 34.03 2.20 -8.78
C CYS A 269 34.39 1.90 -10.24
N HIS A 270 34.64 0.62 -10.54
CA HIS A 270 34.94 0.20 -11.89
C HIS A 270 33.73 0.35 -12.81
N ALA A 271 32.51 0.10 -12.31
CA ALA A 271 31.27 0.25 -13.05
C ALA A 271 31.05 1.68 -13.55
N LEU A 272 31.33 2.68 -12.71
CA LEU A 272 31.22 4.09 -13.08
C LEU A 272 32.21 4.47 -14.20
N GLN A 273 33.39 3.86 -14.23
CA GLN A 273 34.39 4.08 -15.27
C GLN A 273 34.02 3.34 -16.57
N SER A 274 33.76 2.04 -16.49
CA SER A 274 33.36 1.25 -17.66
C SER A 274 32.01 1.68 -18.24
N GLY A 275 31.12 2.22 -17.40
CA GLY A 275 29.80 2.72 -17.79
C GLY A 275 29.85 3.86 -18.81
N VAL A 276 30.97 4.61 -18.89
CA VAL A 276 31.18 5.62 -19.93
C VAL A 276 31.25 4.98 -21.31
N GLU A 277 32.08 3.94 -21.47
CA GLU A 277 32.25 3.27 -22.75
C GLU A 277 31.04 2.38 -23.09
N THR A 278 30.42 1.72 -22.09
CA THR A 278 29.14 1.03 -22.27
C THR A 278 28.06 1.98 -22.77
N GLY A 279 27.93 3.15 -22.14
CA GLY A 279 26.98 4.18 -22.57
C GLY A 279 27.20 4.62 -24.01
N ARG A 280 28.45 4.79 -24.44
CA ARG A 280 28.79 5.12 -25.83
C ARG A 280 28.38 4.03 -26.81
N ARG A 281 28.68 2.77 -26.50
CA ARG A 281 28.30 1.63 -27.36
C ARG A 281 26.78 1.42 -27.40
N LEU A 282 26.05 1.89 -26.39
CA LEU A 282 24.60 1.90 -26.35
C LEU A 282 23.95 3.18 -26.90
N GLY A 283 24.74 4.09 -27.53
CA GLY A 283 24.20 5.21 -28.29
C GLY A 283 24.43 6.60 -27.69
N LEU A 284 25.05 6.73 -26.51
CA LEU A 284 25.39 8.03 -25.95
C LEU A 284 26.60 8.67 -26.63
N SER A 285 26.66 10.00 -26.59
CA SER A 285 27.94 10.71 -26.79
C SER A 285 28.88 10.47 -25.59
N GLU A 286 30.19 10.63 -25.80
CA GLU A 286 31.18 10.56 -24.69
C GLU A 286 30.83 11.50 -23.55
N GLU A 287 30.44 12.71 -23.90
CA GLU A 287 30.18 13.79 -22.96
C GLU A 287 28.98 13.46 -22.09
N THR A 288 27.87 13.01 -22.71
CA THR A 288 26.67 12.61 -21.98
C THR A 288 26.95 11.38 -21.10
N ALA A 289 27.64 10.36 -21.62
CA ALA A 289 27.97 9.17 -20.84
C ALA A 289 28.82 9.53 -19.60
N ARG A 290 29.86 10.37 -19.78
CA ARG A 290 30.66 10.89 -18.66
C ARG A 290 29.87 11.73 -17.68
N GLN A 291 29.00 12.62 -18.17
CA GLN A 291 28.15 13.43 -17.32
C GLN A 291 27.28 12.56 -16.41
N LEU A 292 26.66 11.51 -16.96
CA LEU A 292 25.83 10.58 -16.22
C LEU A 292 26.64 9.80 -15.18
N MET A 293 27.83 9.29 -15.53
CA MET A 293 28.68 8.55 -14.58
C MET A 293 29.22 9.45 -13.47
N ARG A 294 29.55 10.71 -13.76
CA ARG A 294 29.93 11.70 -12.74
C ARG A 294 28.78 12.03 -11.79
N GLN A 295 27.56 12.12 -12.34
CA GLN A 295 26.37 12.28 -11.52
C GLN A 295 26.21 11.08 -10.58
N GLN A 296 26.31 9.85 -11.10
CA GLN A 296 26.22 8.64 -10.27
C GLN A 296 27.32 8.57 -9.20
N LEU A 297 28.56 8.96 -9.54
CA LEU A 297 29.66 9.06 -8.57
C LEU A 297 29.35 10.06 -7.44
N THR A 298 28.80 11.23 -7.80
CA THR A 298 28.42 12.27 -6.83
C THR A 298 27.28 11.81 -5.94
N GLU A 299 26.25 11.18 -6.51
CA GLU A 299 25.12 10.61 -5.76
C GLU A 299 25.56 9.44 -4.86
N ASN A 300 26.52 8.63 -5.31
CA ASN A 300 27.11 7.53 -4.52
C ASN A 300 27.76 8.06 -3.22
N ALA A 301 28.49 9.17 -3.29
CA ALA A 301 29.12 9.79 -2.13
C ALA A 301 28.11 10.21 -1.04
N LEU A 302 26.85 10.42 -1.42
CA LEU A 302 25.76 10.78 -0.51
C LEU A 302 25.03 9.57 0.10
N ARG A 303 25.33 8.33 -0.33
CA ARG A 303 24.67 7.12 0.19
C ARG A 303 24.91 6.95 1.68
N ALA A 304 23.86 6.64 2.45
CA ALA A 304 23.92 6.38 3.89
C ALA A 304 23.03 5.19 4.26
N GLY A 305 23.31 4.52 5.39
CA GLY A 305 22.48 3.41 5.88
C GLY A 305 22.73 2.07 5.16
N GLY A 306 21.66 1.40 4.72
CA GLY A 306 21.70 0.02 4.17
C GLY A 306 22.39 -0.16 2.81
N SER A 307 23.00 0.87 2.24
CA SER A 307 23.73 0.85 0.96
C SER A 307 25.20 1.28 1.09
N VAL A 308 25.73 1.27 2.32
CA VAL A 308 27.10 1.71 2.61
C VAL A 308 28.16 0.80 1.97
N GLU A 309 27.84 -0.48 1.76
CA GLU A 309 28.74 -1.43 1.08
C GLU A 309 29.05 -1.03 -0.37
N TYR A 310 28.08 -0.40 -1.05
CA TYR A 310 28.25 0.12 -2.41
C TYR A 310 28.95 1.47 -2.46
N ARG A 311 29.35 2.05 -1.33
CA ARG A 311 30.03 3.35 -1.33
C ARG A 311 31.43 3.17 -1.93
N VAL A 312 31.74 3.97 -2.95
CA VAL A 312 33.06 3.90 -3.58
C VAL A 312 34.16 4.24 -2.56
N PRO A 313 35.27 3.49 -2.54
CA PRO A 313 36.36 3.74 -1.60
C PRO A 313 37.16 4.99 -2.00
N PRO A 314 37.97 5.57 -1.08
CA PRO A 314 38.77 6.78 -1.36
C PRO A 314 39.78 6.65 -2.51
N ASP A 315 40.17 5.42 -2.85
CA ASP A 315 41.06 5.11 -3.97
C ASP A 315 40.34 5.14 -5.34
N CYS A 316 39.02 5.34 -5.36
CA CYS A 316 38.21 5.54 -6.56
C CYS A 316 38.29 6.99 -7.06
N ARG A 317 39.40 7.33 -7.73
CA ARG A 317 39.69 8.67 -8.25
C ARG A 317 40.74 8.58 -9.35
N ASP A 318 40.85 9.65 -10.14
CA ASP A 318 41.92 9.86 -11.14
C ASP A 318 43.31 9.59 -10.53
N GLY A 319 44.07 8.68 -11.16
CA GLY A 319 45.39 8.22 -10.72
C GLY A 319 45.37 7.38 -9.44
N GLY A 320 44.20 7.01 -8.95
CA GLY A 320 44.00 6.15 -7.79
C GLY A 320 44.29 4.68 -8.09
N ARG A 321 44.28 3.84 -7.06
CA ARG A 321 44.54 2.40 -7.22
C ARG A 321 43.44 1.64 -7.96
N LEU A 322 42.24 2.20 -8.01
CA LEU A 322 41.07 1.65 -8.70
C LEU A 322 40.79 2.37 -10.02
N ASP A 323 41.69 3.23 -10.47
CA ASP A 323 41.62 3.83 -11.80
C ASP A 323 41.96 2.77 -12.86
N LEU A 324 41.01 2.51 -13.75
CA LEU A 324 41.17 1.57 -14.85
C LEU A 324 42.08 2.12 -15.96
N ASP A 325 42.26 3.44 -16.05
CA ASP A 325 43.13 4.09 -17.03
C ASP A 325 43.99 5.20 -16.38
N PRO A 326 44.98 4.83 -15.55
CA PRO A 326 45.81 5.79 -14.81
C PRO A 326 46.72 6.65 -15.73
N GLY A 327 46.78 6.36 -17.02
CA GLY A 327 47.46 7.18 -18.02
C GLY A 327 46.65 8.37 -18.51
N SER A 328 45.36 8.45 -18.14
CA SER A 328 44.40 9.44 -18.58
C SER A 328 43.82 10.18 -17.38
N THR A 329 43.77 11.51 -17.46
CA THR A 329 43.11 12.33 -16.42
C THR A 329 41.60 12.39 -16.56
N ARG A 330 41.02 11.55 -17.44
CA ARG A 330 39.60 11.57 -17.76
C ARG A 330 38.84 10.53 -16.94
N PHE A 331 38.69 10.84 -15.66
CA PHE A 331 37.92 10.05 -14.69
C PHE A 331 36.50 10.62 -14.45
N PRO A 332 35.52 9.77 -14.08
CA PRO A 332 35.48 8.36 -14.44
C PRO A 332 35.38 8.19 -15.97
#